data_AF-A0A0D7PPK2-F1
#
_entry.id   AF-A0A0D7PPK2-F1
#
_cell.length_a   1.000
_cell.length_b   1.000
_cell.length_c   1.000
_cell.angle_alpha   90.00
_cell.angle_beta   90.00
_cell.angle_gamma   90.00
#
_symmetry.space_group_name_H-M   'P 1'
#
loop_
_entity.id
_entity.type
_entity.pdbx_description
1 polymer ?
#
loop_
_entity_poly.entity_id
_entity_poly.type
_entity_poly.pdbx_seq_one_letter_code
_entity_poly.pdbx_strand_id
1 'polypeptide(L)'
;MGVTGETIRRLEERDTWLDADRAAEIGKALGVPKEALGFSDTPDAYAWAAKAIPVIGSVIADDQVQYCKTGRRVAGGSHLPSDAVALDIINGKLRGWMLFYREGLREPMNKEVLERQGLAEKFIVKLSDDTTWWRNIKLASERHIFHLNSPYLQSVNDVEISWVSEILALQVPLFDLPNDVSGKQ
;
A
#
# COMPACT_ATOMS: atom_id res chain seq x y z
N MET A 1 -5.77 32.20 -21.16
CA MET A 1 -5.27 31.25 -20.14
C MET A 1 -4.05 30.58 -20.72
N GLY A 2 -2.90 30.65 -20.03
CA GLY A 2 -1.57 30.38 -20.60
C GLY A 2 -1.20 28.90 -20.77
N VAL A 3 -2.08 27.97 -20.40
CA VAL A 3 -1.88 26.54 -20.65
C VAL A 3 -2.73 26.19 -21.87
N THR A 4 -2.08 25.92 -23.00
CA THR A 4 -2.76 25.56 -24.24
C THR A 4 -3.45 24.20 -24.07
N GLY A 5 -4.60 23.97 -24.71
CA GLY A 5 -5.29 22.67 -24.65
C GLY A 5 -4.42 21.48 -25.08
N GLU A 6 -3.38 21.76 -25.87
CA GLU A 6 -2.34 20.81 -26.23
C GLU A 6 -1.49 20.34 -25.05
N THR A 7 -1.22 21.20 -24.06
CA THR A 7 -0.50 20.80 -22.83
C THR A 7 -1.34 19.87 -21.98
N ILE A 8 -2.65 20.14 -21.85
CA ILE A 8 -3.58 19.24 -21.12
C ILE A 8 -3.64 17.90 -21.84
N ARG A 9 -3.82 17.90 -23.16
CA ARG A 9 -3.83 16.68 -23.98
C ARG A 9 -2.54 15.87 -23.83
N ARG A 10 -1.38 16.52 -23.86
CA ARG A 10 -0.07 15.85 -23.66
C ARG A 10 0.12 15.33 -22.23
N LEU A 11 -0.44 16.00 -21.21
CA LEU A 11 -0.44 15.50 -19.84
C LEU A 11 -1.35 14.26 -19.70
N GLU A 12 -2.53 14.28 -20.34
CA GLU A 12 -3.47 13.15 -20.40
C GLU A 12 -2.89 11.96 -21.17
N GLU A 13 -2.18 12.21 -22.26
CA GLU A 13 -1.51 11.21 -23.10
C GLU A 13 -0.14 10.75 -22.56
N ARG A 14 0.35 11.35 -21.47
CA ARG A 14 1.66 11.10 -20.85
C ARG A 14 2.86 11.49 -21.73
N ASP A 15 2.64 12.36 -22.71
CA ASP A 15 3.64 12.92 -23.64
C ASP A 15 4.47 14.05 -23.01
N THR A 16 4.00 14.65 -21.92
CA THR A 16 4.73 15.70 -21.20
C THR A 16 4.46 15.63 -19.69
N TRP A 17 5.25 16.39 -18.92
CA TRP A 17 5.32 16.28 -17.47
C TRP A 17 4.81 17.54 -16.79
N LEU A 18 4.10 17.38 -15.66
CA LEU A 18 3.69 18.50 -14.82
C LEU A 18 4.80 18.79 -13.79
N ASP A 19 5.62 19.78 -14.11
CA ASP A 19 6.63 20.33 -13.19
C ASP A 19 6.00 21.33 -12.18
N ALA A 20 6.79 21.73 -11.18
CA ALA A 20 6.35 22.63 -10.12
C ALA A 20 5.83 23.99 -10.61
N ASP A 21 6.42 24.51 -11.68
CA ASP A 21 6.05 25.80 -12.26
C ASP A 21 4.70 25.70 -12.98
N ARG A 22 4.51 24.65 -13.78
CA ARG A 22 3.23 24.38 -14.45
C ARG A 22 2.12 23.99 -13.47
N ALA A 23 2.44 23.26 -12.41
CA ALA A 23 1.50 22.96 -11.34
C ALA A 23 1.06 24.24 -10.62
N ALA A 24 1.97 25.19 -10.39
CA ALA A 24 1.63 26.50 -9.82
C ALA A 24 0.70 27.30 -10.75
N GLU A 25 0.94 27.28 -12.06
CA GLU A 25 0.09 27.94 -13.04
C GLU A 25 -1.31 27.34 -13.11
N ILE A 26 -1.41 26.01 -13.16
CA ILE A 26 -2.70 25.29 -13.18
C ILE A 26 -3.43 25.48 -11.84
N GLY A 27 -2.73 25.37 -10.71
CA GLY A 27 -3.31 25.56 -9.38
C GLY A 27 -3.88 26.97 -9.21
N LYS A 28 -3.15 27.98 -9.67
CA LYS A 28 -3.63 29.37 -9.70
C LYS A 28 -4.87 29.55 -10.58
N ALA A 29 -4.92 28.88 -11.73
CA ALA A 29 -6.07 28.95 -12.64
C ALA A 29 -7.32 28.24 -12.08
N LEU A 30 -7.13 27.14 -11.34
CA LEU A 30 -8.20 26.31 -10.78
C LEU A 30 -8.60 26.71 -9.35
N GLY A 31 -7.85 27.62 -8.71
CA GLY A 31 -8.09 28.01 -7.31
C GLY A 31 -7.74 26.91 -6.29
N VAL A 32 -6.84 25.99 -6.65
CA VAL A 32 -6.39 24.90 -5.77
C VAL A 32 -4.88 25.02 -5.51
N PRO A 33 -4.39 24.67 -4.30
CA PRO A 33 -2.95 24.66 -4.04
C PRO A 33 -2.25 23.68 -4.99
N LYS A 34 -1.05 24.05 -5.47
CA LYS A 34 -0.31 23.22 -6.46
C LYS A 34 -0.01 21.82 -5.91
N GLU A 35 0.14 21.70 -4.60
CA GLU A 35 0.35 20.45 -3.87
C GLU A 35 -0.80 19.46 -4.05
N ALA A 36 -2.00 19.94 -4.38
CA ALA A 36 -3.16 19.09 -4.70
C ALA A 36 -3.13 18.53 -6.13
N LEU A 37 -2.25 19.03 -6.99
CA LEU A 37 -2.17 18.63 -8.40
C LEU A 37 -1.18 17.50 -8.68
N GLY A 38 -0.39 17.09 -7.67
CA GLY A 38 0.63 16.05 -7.81
C GLY A 38 1.67 16.41 -8.88
N PHE A 39 2.79 17.02 -8.48
CA PHE A 39 3.87 17.41 -9.39
C PHE A 39 5.23 16.94 -8.86
N SER A 40 6.26 16.95 -9.72
CA SER A 40 7.63 16.61 -9.33
C SER A 40 8.53 17.84 -9.32
N ASP A 41 9.41 17.94 -8.32
CA ASP A 41 10.52 18.91 -8.28
C ASP A 41 11.76 18.42 -9.04
N THR A 42 11.77 17.16 -9.50
CA THR A 42 12.87 16.56 -10.27
C THR A 42 12.41 16.32 -11.72
N PRO A 43 13.08 16.89 -12.75
CA PRO A 43 12.66 16.77 -14.15
C PRO A 43 12.49 15.32 -14.64
N ASP A 44 13.25 14.39 -14.05
CA ASP A 44 13.39 13.01 -14.52
C ASP A 44 12.87 11.96 -13.53
N ALA A 45 12.27 12.37 -12.41
CA ALA A 45 11.69 11.45 -11.43
C ALA A 45 10.15 11.47 -11.54
N TYR A 46 9.55 10.35 -11.92
CA TYR A 46 8.10 10.14 -11.83
C TYR A 46 7.65 10.16 -10.36
N ALA A 47 7.48 11.34 -9.76
CA ALA A 47 6.99 11.51 -8.38
C ALA A 47 5.44 11.66 -8.30
N TRP A 48 4.76 11.94 -9.42
CA TRP A 48 3.34 12.27 -9.46
C TRP A 48 2.41 11.20 -10.05
N ALA A 49 2.93 10.08 -10.56
CA ALA A 49 2.06 9.00 -11.02
C ALA A 49 1.46 8.28 -9.81
N ALA A 50 0.39 8.85 -9.24
CA ALA A 50 -0.47 8.13 -8.31
C ALA A 50 -0.94 6.86 -9.02
N LYS A 51 -0.57 5.70 -8.49
CA LYS A 51 -0.98 4.42 -9.04
C LYS A 51 -2.31 4.04 -8.40
N ALA A 52 -3.25 3.57 -9.21
CA ALA A 52 -4.46 2.98 -8.69
C ALA A 52 -4.11 1.60 -8.10
N ILE A 53 -4.01 1.53 -6.78
CA ILE A 53 -3.65 0.30 -6.07
C ILE A 53 -4.93 -0.43 -5.65
N PRO A 54 -5.12 -1.70 -6.02
CA PRO A 54 -6.28 -2.46 -5.61
C PRO A 54 -6.27 -2.69 -4.09
N VAL A 55 -7.41 -2.46 -3.46
CA VAL A 55 -7.65 -2.86 -2.07
C VAL A 55 -8.20 -4.28 -2.09
N ILE A 56 -7.45 -5.23 -1.53
CA ILE A 56 -7.75 -6.66 -1.65
C ILE A 56 -8.26 -7.29 -0.35
N GLY A 57 -8.41 -6.48 0.70
CA GLY A 57 -8.84 -6.96 2.01
C GLY A 57 -8.69 -5.91 3.10
N SER A 58 -8.84 -6.38 4.33
CA SER A 58 -8.75 -5.54 5.52
C SER A 58 -7.99 -6.22 6.65
N VAL A 59 -7.29 -5.43 7.45
CA VAL A 59 -6.80 -5.81 8.78
C VAL A 59 -7.90 -5.51 9.80
N ILE A 60 -8.32 -6.54 10.52
CA ILE A 60 -9.41 -6.46 11.52
C ILE A 60 -8.86 -6.33 12.96
N ALA A 61 -9.75 -6.35 13.96
CA ALA A 61 -9.43 -5.97 15.35
C ALA A 61 -8.26 -6.76 15.99
N ASP A 62 -8.05 -8.01 15.57
CA ASP A 62 -6.98 -8.86 16.10
C ASP A 62 -5.69 -8.83 15.27
N ASP A 63 -5.54 -7.85 14.38
CA ASP A 63 -4.50 -7.82 13.34
C ASP A 63 -4.57 -9.02 12.37
N GLN A 64 -5.70 -9.73 12.32
CA GLN A 64 -5.96 -10.74 11.30
C GLN A 64 -6.30 -10.05 9.97
N VAL A 65 -5.84 -10.61 8.86
CA VAL A 65 -6.14 -10.13 7.51
C VAL A 65 -7.30 -10.94 6.94
N GLN A 66 -8.36 -10.24 6.53
CA GLN A 66 -9.49 -10.80 5.80
C GLN A 66 -9.46 -10.31 4.36
N TYR A 67 -9.25 -11.22 3.42
CA TYR A 67 -9.26 -10.91 2.00
C TYR A 67 -10.69 -10.78 1.49
N CYS A 68 -10.97 -9.73 0.73
CA CYS A 68 -12.27 -9.51 0.09
C CYS A 68 -12.08 -8.79 -1.25
N LYS A 69 -12.67 -9.33 -2.31
CA LYS A 69 -12.66 -8.68 -3.63
C LYS A 69 -13.76 -7.62 -3.64
N THR A 70 -13.38 -6.37 -3.46
CA THR A 70 -14.33 -5.24 -3.40
C THR A 70 -14.32 -4.39 -4.67
N GLY A 71 -13.31 -4.54 -5.55
CA GLY A 71 -13.10 -3.68 -6.71
C GLY A 71 -12.61 -2.27 -6.36
N ARG A 72 -12.50 -1.94 -5.06
CA ARG A 72 -12.01 -0.66 -4.56
C ARG A 72 -10.55 -0.47 -4.91
N ARG A 73 -10.19 0.78 -5.23
CA ARG A 73 -8.81 1.20 -5.47
C ARG A 73 -8.49 2.46 -4.67
N VAL A 74 -7.25 2.59 -4.25
CA VAL A 74 -6.73 3.78 -3.56
C VAL A 74 -5.55 4.37 -4.35
N ALA A 75 -5.34 5.66 -4.20
CA ALA A 75 -4.14 6.31 -4.74
C ALA A 75 -2.91 5.88 -3.93
N GLY A 76 -1.96 5.20 -4.58
CA GLY A 76 -0.65 4.89 -4.05
C GLY A 76 0.45 5.76 -4.66
N GLY A 77 1.56 5.96 -3.93
CA GLY A 77 2.71 6.72 -4.43
C GLY A 77 3.46 6.01 -5.56
N SER A 78 4.16 6.78 -6.40
CA SER A 78 4.89 6.26 -7.55
C SER A 78 6.04 5.32 -7.19
N HIS A 79 6.58 5.47 -5.97
CA HIS A 79 7.62 4.63 -5.37
C HIS A 79 7.17 3.18 -5.14
N LEU A 80 5.85 2.92 -5.12
CA LEU A 80 5.33 1.57 -4.93
C LEU A 80 5.47 0.75 -6.23
N PRO A 81 5.90 -0.52 -6.15
CA PRO A 81 5.93 -1.44 -7.29
C PRO A 81 4.58 -1.57 -8.00
N SER A 82 4.59 -1.93 -9.29
CA SER A 82 3.38 -2.03 -10.11
C SER A 82 2.42 -3.16 -9.68
N ASP A 83 2.93 -4.15 -8.96
CA ASP A 83 2.18 -5.28 -8.40
C ASP A 83 1.87 -5.08 -6.90
N ALA A 84 1.99 -3.85 -6.41
CA ALA A 84 1.58 -3.50 -5.06
C ALA A 84 0.05 -3.61 -4.92
N VAL A 85 -0.38 -4.07 -3.76
CA VAL A 85 -1.77 -4.18 -3.33
C VAL A 85 -1.90 -3.52 -1.96
N ALA A 86 -3.12 -3.19 -1.55
CA ALA A 86 -3.39 -2.55 -0.28
C ALA A 86 -4.38 -3.35 0.58
N LEU A 87 -4.20 -3.25 1.90
CA LEU A 87 -5.14 -3.70 2.92
C LEU A 87 -5.63 -2.48 3.72
N ASP A 88 -6.93 -2.40 3.94
CA ASP A 88 -7.54 -1.36 4.78
C ASP A 88 -7.47 -1.76 6.26
N ILE A 89 -6.92 -0.91 7.12
CA ILE A 89 -6.88 -1.17 8.55
C ILE A 89 -8.17 -0.60 9.15
N ILE A 90 -9.17 -1.45 9.31
CA ILE A 90 -10.52 -1.00 9.71
C ILE A 90 -10.69 -0.93 11.22
N ASN A 91 -9.84 -1.63 11.99
CA ASN A 91 -9.84 -1.68 13.44
C ASN A 91 -8.40 -1.75 14.00
N GLY A 92 -8.25 -1.49 15.29
CA GLY A 92 -6.96 -1.64 15.98
C GLY A 92 -6.04 -0.41 15.89
N LYS A 93 -4.74 -0.65 16.04
CA LYS A 93 -3.70 0.35 16.32
C LYS A 93 -3.52 1.44 15.26
N LEU A 94 -3.85 1.14 14.01
CA LEU A 94 -3.66 2.06 12.88
C LEU A 94 -4.95 2.17 12.05
N ARG A 95 -6.09 2.19 12.74
CA ARG A 95 -7.39 2.37 12.09
C ARG A 95 -7.39 3.56 11.13
N GLY A 96 -7.89 3.34 9.92
CA GLY A 96 -7.97 4.33 8.85
C GLY A 96 -6.69 4.45 8.02
N TRP A 97 -5.65 3.67 8.31
CA TRP A 97 -4.46 3.57 7.49
C TRP A 97 -4.57 2.45 6.47
N MET A 98 -3.77 2.55 5.41
CA MET A 98 -3.56 1.52 4.41
C MET A 98 -2.19 0.86 4.62
N LEU A 99 -2.16 -0.46 4.51
CA LEU A 99 -0.95 -1.26 4.48
C LEU A 99 -0.70 -1.73 3.04
N PHE A 100 0.47 -1.40 2.50
CA PHE A 100 0.86 -1.75 1.13
C PHE A 100 1.89 -2.89 1.14
N TYR A 101 1.69 -3.89 0.28
CA TYR A 101 2.61 -5.00 0.10
C TYR A 101 2.52 -5.57 -1.32
N ARG A 102 3.33 -6.59 -1.66
CA ARG A 102 3.28 -7.26 -2.98
C ARG A 102 2.67 -8.65 -2.84
N GLU A 103 1.46 -8.87 -3.34
CA GLU A 103 0.76 -10.15 -3.17
C GLU A 103 1.53 -11.34 -3.77
N GLY A 104 2.24 -11.12 -4.88
CA GLY A 104 3.01 -12.14 -5.59
C GLY A 104 4.43 -12.36 -5.07
N LEU A 105 4.96 -11.47 -4.22
CA LEU A 105 6.30 -11.62 -3.66
C LEU A 105 6.22 -12.26 -2.28
N ARG A 106 6.14 -13.59 -2.29
CA ARG A 106 6.04 -14.44 -1.10
C ARG A 106 7.35 -15.15 -0.90
N GLU A 107 7.81 -15.21 0.35
CA GLU A 107 9.02 -15.91 0.73
C GLU A 107 8.74 -16.92 1.84
N PRO A 108 9.42 -18.07 1.83
CA PRO A 108 9.32 -19.04 2.92
C PRO A 108 9.98 -18.46 4.17
N MET A 109 9.50 -18.91 5.34
CA MET A 109 10.05 -18.46 6.61
C MET A 109 11.47 -18.99 6.82
N ASN A 110 12.43 -18.11 7.12
CA ASN A 110 13.81 -18.46 7.39
C ASN A 110 14.46 -17.49 8.40
N LYS A 111 15.75 -17.71 8.73
CA LYS A 111 16.48 -16.87 9.68
C LYS A 111 16.64 -15.42 9.21
N GLU A 112 16.88 -15.20 7.93
CA GLU A 112 17.06 -13.86 7.34
C GLU A 112 15.77 -13.02 7.47
N VAL A 113 14.60 -13.63 7.32
CA VAL A 113 13.30 -12.97 7.55
C VAL A 113 13.22 -12.43 8.98
N LEU A 114 13.59 -13.23 9.98
CA LEU A 114 13.59 -12.80 11.39
C LEU A 114 14.54 -11.63 11.63
N GLU A 115 15.74 -11.68 11.04
CA GLU A 115 16.75 -10.63 11.15
C GLU A 115 16.28 -9.33 10.50
N ARG A 116 15.71 -9.40 9.28
CA ARG A 116 15.14 -8.23 8.57
C ARG A 116 13.95 -7.62 9.28
N GLN A 117 13.15 -8.43 9.97
CA GLN A 117 12.01 -7.96 10.75
C GLN A 117 12.46 -7.13 11.95
N GLY A 118 13.48 -7.61 12.68
CA GLY A 118 13.86 -7.06 13.98
C GLY A 118 12.69 -7.04 14.96
N LEU A 119 12.40 -5.85 15.51
CA LEU A 119 11.30 -5.63 16.47
C LEU A 119 10.01 -5.10 15.83
N ALA A 120 9.99 -4.88 14.51
CA ALA A 120 8.86 -4.28 13.80
C ALA A 120 7.87 -5.34 13.29
N GLU A 121 6.62 -4.96 13.06
CA GLU A 121 5.63 -5.79 12.37
C GLU A 121 5.78 -5.56 10.86
N LYS A 122 6.83 -6.15 10.28
CA LYS A 122 7.28 -5.85 8.92
C LYS A 122 6.67 -6.74 7.83
N PHE A 123 5.93 -7.78 8.22
CA PHE A 123 5.46 -8.81 7.30
C PHE A 123 3.96 -9.06 7.44
N ILE A 124 3.33 -9.33 6.30
CA ILE A 124 2.10 -10.12 6.23
C ILE A 124 2.48 -11.59 6.30
N VAL A 125 1.83 -12.33 7.19
CA VAL A 125 2.18 -13.70 7.55
C VAL A 125 1.01 -14.62 7.25
N LYS A 126 1.20 -15.58 6.35
CA LYS A 126 0.23 -16.66 6.10
C LYS A 126 0.63 -17.89 6.90
N LEU A 127 -0.32 -18.41 7.67
CA LEU A 127 -0.15 -19.63 8.45
C LEU A 127 -0.57 -20.86 7.64
N SER A 128 -0.10 -22.03 8.07
CA SER A 128 -0.47 -23.33 7.49
C SER A 128 -1.96 -23.67 7.63
N ASP A 129 -2.66 -23.05 8.60
CA ASP A 129 -4.12 -23.21 8.81
C ASP A 129 -4.99 -22.34 7.89
N ASP A 130 -4.36 -21.71 6.89
CA ASP A 130 -4.97 -20.82 5.93
C ASP A 130 -5.44 -19.46 6.49
N THR A 131 -5.02 -19.08 7.70
CA THR A 131 -5.22 -17.71 8.21
C THR A 131 -4.05 -16.78 7.89
N THR A 132 -4.32 -15.48 7.80
CA THR A 132 -3.30 -14.45 7.51
C THR A 132 -3.31 -13.38 8.59
N TRP A 133 -2.12 -12.89 8.96
CA TRP A 133 -1.91 -11.97 10.09
C TRP A 133 -0.88 -10.90 9.77
N TRP A 134 -0.98 -9.76 10.48
CA TRP A 134 0.05 -8.72 10.50
C TRP A 134 0.56 -8.51 11.93
N ARG A 135 1.61 -9.25 12.29
CA ARG A 135 2.18 -9.27 13.65
C ARG A 135 3.68 -9.56 13.61
N ASN A 136 4.39 -9.29 14.69
CA ASN A 136 5.82 -9.55 14.81
C ASN A 136 6.05 -11.05 15.02
N ILE A 137 6.86 -11.66 14.15
CA ILE A 137 7.21 -13.08 14.22
C ILE A 137 8.31 -13.30 15.27
N LYS A 138 8.11 -14.22 16.20
CA LYS A 138 9.14 -14.71 17.14
C LYS A 138 9.32 -16.20 16.98
N LEU A 139 10.56 -16.67 17.09
CA LEU A 139 10.85 -18.09 17.11
C LEU A 139 10.41 -18.67 18.47
N ALA A 140 9.55 -19.69 18.45
CA ALA A 140 9.11 -20.40 19.65
C ALA A 140 10.10 -21.50 20.05
N SER A 141 10.58 -22.25 19.05
CA SER A 141 11.54 -23.33 19.21
C SER A 141 12.35 -23.55 17.93
N GLU A 142 13.39 -24.38 17.99
CA GLU A 142 14.22 -24.72 16.84
C GLU A 142 13.49 -25.49 15.72
N ARG A 143 12.24 -25.94 15.95
CA ARG A 143 11.49 -26.81 15.02
C ARG A 143 10.53 -26.07 14.08
N HIS A 144 10.90 -24.90 13.57
CA HIS A 144 10.04 -24.09 12.67
C HIS A 144 8.66 -23.74 13.26
N ILE A 145 8.57 -23.65 14.59
CA ILE A 145 7.37 -23.18 15.29
C ILE A 145 7.60 -21.73 15.70
N PHE A 146 6.59 -20.89 15.51
CA PHE A 146 6.67 -19.45 15.74
C PHE A 146 5.54 -18.95 16.65
N HIS A 147 5.74 -17.78 17.23
CA HIS A 147 4.70 -16.97 17.86
C HIS A 147 4.49 -15.69 17.06
N LEU A 148 3.25 -15.25 16.92
CA LEU A 148 2.90 -13.95 16.36
C LEU A 148 2.50 -12.99 17.47
N ASN A 149 3.37 -12.04 17.73
CA ASN A 149 3.25 -11.08 18.82
C ASN A 149 2.78 -9.72 18.32
N SER A 150 1.98 -9.06 19.15
CA SER A 150 1.61 -7.66 18.99
C SER A 150 1.78 -6.98 20.35
N PRO A 151 2.24 -5.72 20.42
CA PRO A 151 2.36 -5.00 21.69
C PRO A 151 1.03 -4.80 22.42
N TYR A 152 -0.09 -4.90 21.69
CA TYR A 152 -1.43 -4.53 22.17
C TYR A 152 -2.40 -5.71 22.25
N LEU A 153 -2.02 -6.89 21.73
CA LEU A 153 -2.89 -8.06 21.61
C LEU A 153 -2.20 -9.30 22.17
N GLN A 154 -3.01 -10.25 22.63
CA GLN A 154 -2.51 -11.56 23.05
C GLN A 154 -1.81 -12.27 21.89
N SER A 155 -0.63 -12.82 22.14
CA SER A 155 0.14 -13.59 21.16
C SER A 155 -0.65 -14.76 20.58
N VAL A 156 -0.52 -14.99 19.28
CA VAL A 156 -0.94 -16.24 18.64
C VAL A 156 0.25 -17.18 18.71
N ASN A 157 0.12 -18.26 19.47
CA ASN A 157 1.24 -19.12 19.84
C ASN A 157 1.30 -20.39 19.00
N ASP A 158 2.51 -20.95 18.91
CA ASP A 158 2.78 -22.27 18.35
C ASP A 158 2.22 -22.48 16.94
N VAL A 159 2.52 -21.51 16.07
CA VAL A 159 2.04 -21.53 14.67
C VAL A 159 3.12 -21.98 13.71
N GLU A 160 2.66 -22.58 12.62
CA GLU A 160 3.48 -22.86 11.44
C GLU A 160 3.19 -21.82 10.37
N ILE A 161 4.26 -21.21 9.84
CA ILE A 161 4.17 -20.17 8.82
C ILE A 161 4.36 -20.82 7.45
N SER A 162 3.38 -20.64 6.57
CA SER A 162 3.44 -21.08 5.17
C SER A 162 4.33 -20.15 4.34
N TRP A 163 4.06 -18.84 4.41
CA TRP A 163 4.85 -17.82 3.74
C TRP A 163 4.70 -16.46 4.43
N VAL A 164 5.64 -15.58 4.15
CA VAL A 164 5.56 -14.16 4.52
C VAL A 164 5.68 -13.26 3.29
N SER A 165 5.22 -12.03 3.40
CA SER A 165 5.42 -10.99 2.39
C SER A 165 5.69 -9.65 3.07
N GLU A 166 6.73 -8.94 2.60
CA GLU A 166 7.20 -7.71 3.23
C GLU A 166 6.22 -6.55 2.98
N ILE A 167 5.99 -5.78 4.05
CA ILE A 167 5.23 -4.54 4.02
C ILE A 167 6.11 -3.45 3.43
N LEU A 168 5.62 -2.85 2.36
CA LEU A 168 6.32 -1.79 1.63
C LEU A 168 6.09 -0.42 2.27
N ALA A 169 4.87 -0.17 2.75
CA ALA A 169 4.51 1.11 3.34
C ALA A 169 3.26 1.00 4.22
N LEU A 170 3.18 1.91 5.20
CA LEU A 170 1.98 2.21 5.99
C LEU A 170 1.66 3.69 5.78
N GLN A 171 0.50 4.00 5.22
CA GLN A 171 0.14 5.38 4.88
C GLN A 171 -1.36 5.62 5.09
N VAL A 172 -1.73 6.84 5.49
CA VAL A 172 -3.13 7.29 5.45
C VAL A 172 -3.56 7.36 3.97
N PRO A 173 -4.75 6.86 3.59
CA PRO A 173 -5.22 6.95 2.22
C PRO A 173 -5.33 8.43 1.82
N LEU A 174 -4.68 8.79 0.71
CA LEU A 174 -4.72 10.17 0.21
C LEU A 174 -6.13 10.50 -0.29
N PHE A 175 -6.69 9.63 -1.14
CA PHE A 175 -8.05 9.71 -1.67
C PHE A 175 -8.53 8.32 -2.11
N ASP A 176 -9.82 8.02 -1.88
CA ASP A 176 -10.47 6.88 -2.54
C ASP A 176 -10.64 7.19 -4.04
N LEU A 177 -10.28 6.23 -4.89
CA LEU A 177 -10.51 6.37 -6.32
C LEU A 177 -11.92 5.85 -6.66
N PRO A 178 -12.61 6.45 -7.64
CA PRO A 178 -13.89 5.92 -8.11
C PRO A 178 -13.70 4.46 -8.54
N ASN A 179 -14.63 3.60 -8.13
CA ASN A 179 -14.67 2.22 -8.59
C ASN A 179 -14.76 2.19 -10.12
N ASP A 180 -14.09 1.25 -10.79
CA ASP A 180 -14.20 1.08 -12.25
C ASP A 180 -15.69 0.94 -12.59
N VAL A 181 -16.27 2.00 -13.17
CA VAL A 181 -17.57 1.92 -13.84
C VAL A 181 -17.32 1.22 -15.17
N SER A 182 -17.14 -0.09 -15.11
CA SER A 182 -17.21 -0.93 -16.29
C SER A 182 -18.66 -0.97 -16.75
N GLY A 183 -19.01 -0.04 -17.65
CA GLY A 183 -20.34 0.04 -18.22
C GLY A 183 -20.53 1.28 -19.06
N LYS A 184 -20.05 1.23 -20.31
CA LYS A 184 -20.68 1.99 -21.39
C LYS A 184 -22.18 1.65 -21.38
N GLN A 185 -23.03 2.66 -21.35
CA GLN A 185 -24.31 2.64 -22.05
C GLN A 185 -24.21 3.59 -23.24
#